data_AF-C0BNR7-F1
#
_entry.id   AF-C0BNR7-F1
#
_cell.length_a   1.000
_cell.length_b   1.000
_cell.length_c   1.000
_cell.angle_alpha   90.00
_cell.angle_beta   90.00
_cell.angle_gamma   90.00
#
_symmetry.space_group_name_H-M   'P 1'
#
loop_
_entity.id
_entity.type
_entity.pdbx_description
1 polymer ?
#
loop_
_entity_poly.entity_id
_entity_poly.type
_entity_poly.pdbx_seq_one_letter_code
_entity_poly.pdbx_strand_id
1 'polypeptide(L)'
;MKAEAEANAESDKKAKETVDKLNEADGMIFQTEKQLKEFGEKLSADKKAPIEGALEELKKAFEAKDLAQITPALDKINEAWKAASEEMYKAQADAGAAGGDAGAAGSQPNAAADADNVEDVDFEEVK
;
A
#
# COMPACT_ATOMS: atom_id res chain seq x y z
N MET A 1 -15.63 -24.76 -31.11
CA MET A 1 -16.69 -24.13 -30.27
C MET A 1 -16.38 -24.15 -28.77
N LYS A 2 -16.48 -25.25 -28.01
CA LYS A 2 -16.16 -25.21 -26.55
C LYS A 2 -14.72 -24.78 -26.24
N ALA A 3 -13.74 -25.38 -26.91
CA ALA A 3 -12.32 -25.05 -26.70
C ALA A 3 -11.96 -23.62 -27.13
N GLU A 4 -12.62 -23.06 -28.15
CA GLU A 4 -12.43 -21.66 -28.56
C GLU A 4 -13.06 -20.68 -27.55
N ALA A 5 -14.22 -21.03 -26.99
CA ALA A 5 -14.87 -20.22 -25.97
C ALA A 5 -14.06 -20.18 -24.66
N GLU A 6 -13.48 -21.32 -24.25
CA GLU A 6 -12.63 -21.42 -23.07
C GLU A 6 -11.30 -20.65 -23.24
N ALA A 7 -10.66 -20.74 -24.40
CA ALA A 7 -9.43 -20.00 -24.69
C ALA A 7 -9.63 -18.47 -24.70
N ASN A 8 -10.75 -18.00 -25.26
CA ASN A 8 -11.09 -16.58 -25.23
C ASN A 8 -11.40 -16.10 -23.80
N ALA A 9 -12.14 -16.89 -23.02
CA ALA A 9 -12.43 -16.55 -21.62
C ALA A 9 -11.15 -16.44 -20.77
N GLU A 10 -10.16 -17.31 -20.99
CA GLU A 10 -8.88 -17.23 -20.27
C GLU A 10 -8.04 -16.02 -20.73
N SER A 11 -8.03 -15.73 -22.02
CA SER A 11 -7.35 -14.55 -22.58
C SER A 11 -7.95 -13.24 -22.03
N ASP A 12 -9.28 -13.13 -22.02
CA ASP A 12 -9.99 -11.95 -21.51
C ASP A 12 -9.75 -11.75 -20.01
N LYS A 13 -9.73 -12.86 -19.25
CA LYS A 13 -9.41 -12.83 -17.82
C LYS A 13 -8.00 -12.30 -17.57
N LYS A 14 -7.01 -12.80 -18.31
CA LYS A 14 -5.61 -12.33 -18.20
C LYS A 14 -5.46 -10.87 -18.61
N ALA A 15 -6.15 -10.44 -19.67
CA ALA A 15 -6.15 -9.05 -20.10
C ALA A 15 -6.73 -8.12 -19.03
N LYS A 16 -7.85 -8.52 -18.40
CA LYS A 16 -8.45 -7.78 -17.29
C LYS A 16 -7.49 -7.68 -16.10
N GLU A 17 -6.94 -8.80 -15.66
CA GLU A 17 -5.99 -8.85 -14.53
C GLU A 17 -4.76 -7.97 -14.78
N THR A 18 -4.27 -7.95 -16.02
CA THR A 18 -3.16 -7.08 -16.43
C THR A 18 -3.51 -5.61 -16.25
N VAL A 19 -4.68 -5.18 -16.74
CA VAL A 19 -5.13 -3.79 -16.65
C VAL A 19 -5.37 -3.39 -15.19
N ASP A 20 -6.01 -4.26 -14.41
CA ASP A 20 -6.29 -4.01 -13.00
C ASP A 20 -4.99 -3.80 -12.21
N LYS A 21 -3.96 -4.64 -12.44
CA LYS A 21 -2.66 -4.51 -11.79
C LYS A 21 -1.87 -3.29 -12.25
N LEU A 22 -1.97 -2.90 -13.52
CA LEU A 22 -1.35 -1.67 -14.02
C LEU A 22 -1.98 -0.42 -13.40
N ASN A 23 -3.30 -0.40 -13.27
CA ASN A 23 -4.01 0.73 -12.64
C ASN A 23 -3.68 0.83 -11.15
N GLU A 24 -3.55 -0.31 -10.46
CA GLU A 24 -3.11 -0.36 -9.06
C GLU A 24 -1.69 0.19 -8.91
N ALA A 25 -0.76 -0.21 -9.79
CA ALA A 25 0.61 0.29 -9.81
C ALA A 25 0.67 1.80 -10.06
N ASP A 26 -0.03 2.32 -11.06
CA ASP A 26 -0.07 3.75 -11.38
C ASP A 26 -0.61 4.58 -10.21
N GLY A 27 -1.73 4.13 -9.62
CA GLY A 27 -2.31 4.76 -8.43
C GLY A 27 -1.34 4.80 -7.25
N MET A 28 -0.64 3.69 -7.00
CA MET A 28 0.34 3.59 -5.92
C MET A 28 1.58 4.46 -6.15
N ILE A 29 2.06 4.55 -7.40
CA ILE A 29 3.16 5.45 -7.80
C ILE A 29 2.77 6.89 -7.48
N PHE A 30 1.62 7.34 -7.99
CA PHE A 30 1.13 8.71 -7.78
C PHE A 30 0.95 9.03 -6.30
N GLN A 31 0.29 8.14 -5.56
CA GLN A 31 0.07 8.31 -4.13
C GLN A 31 1.39 8.42 -3.36
N THR A 32 2.36 7.56 -3.65
CA THR A 32 3.65 7.56 -2.96
C THR A 32 4.48 8.80 -3.28
N GLU A 33 4.50 9.25 -4.53
CA GLU A 33 5.16 10.51 -4.91
C GLU A 33 4.58 11.70 -4.15
N LYS A 34 3.24 11.76 -4.06
CA LYS A 34 2.55 12.81 -3.31
C LYS A 34 2.93 12.75 -1.82
N GLN A 35 2.88 11.57 -1.21
CA GLN A 35 3.21 11.41 0.21
C GLN A 35 4.68 11.72 0.51
N LEU A 36 5.62 11.33 -0.36
CA LEU A 36 7.03 11.70 -0.22
C LEU A 36 7.25 13.20 -0.36
N LYS A 37 6.47 13.89 -1.20
CA LYS A 37 6.51 15.36 -1.30
C LYS A 37 5.96 16.04 -0.04
N GLU A 38 4.90 15.50 0.55
CA GLU A 38 4.23 16.10 1.72
C GLU A 38 4.94 15.77 3.05
N PHE A 39 5.48 14.56 3.19
CA PHE A 39 5.99 14.02 4.45
C PHE A 39 7.44 13.55 4.37
N GLY A 40 8.05 13.46 3.19
CA GLY A 40 9.39 12.91 3.02
C GLY A 40 10.52 13.76 3.62
N GLU A 41 10.26 14.99 4.05
CA GLU A 41 11.21 15.77 4.88
C GLU A 41 11.09 15.47 6.38
N LYS A 42 9.98 14.89 6.82
CA LYS A 42 9.72 14.51 8.21
C LYS A 42 10.17 13.07 8.52
N LEU A 43 10.48 12.29 7.49
CA LEU A 43 10.99 10.94 7.61
C LEU A 43 12.51 10.94 7.75
N SER A 44 13.05 10.08 8.60
CA SER A 44 14.49 9.79 8.58
C SER A 44 14.92 9.21 7.22
N ALA A 45 16.19 9.41 6.86
CA ALA A 45 16.76 8.87 5.63
C ALA A 45 16.61 7.34 5.54
N ASP A 46 16.72 6.67 6.68
CA ASP A 46 16.63 5.21 6.82
C ASP A 46 15.23 4.67 6.48
N LYS A 47 14.18 5.48 6.69
CA LYS A 47 12.79 5.15 6.30
C LYS A 47 12.44 5.64 4.91
N LYS A 48 13.01 6.75 4.49
CA LYS A 48 12.78 7.33 3.16
C LYS A 48 13.39 6.49 2.05
N ALA A 49 14.62 6.02 2.22
CA ALA A 49 15.35 5.31 1.17
C ALA A 49 14.65 4.01 0.70
N PRO A 50 14.09 3.16 1.59
CA PRO A 50 13.31 1.99 1.16
C PRO A 50 12.06 2.36 0.35
N ILE A 51 11.37 3.45 0.68
CA ILE A 51 10.19 3.92 -0.06
C ILE A 51 10.60 4.40 -1.46
N GLU A 52 11.66 5.20 -1.56
CA GLU A 52 12.17 5.70 -2.84
C GLU A 52 12.65 4.57 -3.74
N GLY A 53 13.34 3.58 -3.17
CA GLY A 53 13.77 2.39 -3.91
C GLY A 53 12.60 1.55 -4.42
N ALA A 54 11.61 1.25 -3.56
CA ALA A 54 10.42 0.51 -3.96
C ALA A 54 9.58 1.26 -5.00
N LEU A 55 9.47 2.59 -4.89
CA LEU A 55 8.83 3.44 -5.88
C LEU A 55 9.53 3.34 -7.25
N GLU A 56 10.86 3.38 -7.27
CA GLU A 56 11.63 3.28 -8.51
C GLU A 56 11.50 1.89 -9.16
N GLU A 57 11.49 0.82 -8.36
CA GLU A 57 11.22 -0.54 -8.82
C GLU A 57 9.80 -0.66 -9.43
N LEU A 58 8.78 -0.12 -8.74
CA LEU A 58 7.40 -0.16 -9.19
C LEU A 58 7.22 0.61 -10.51
N LYS A 59 7.85 1.78 -10.66
CA LYS A 59 7.85 2.55 -11.91
C LYS A 59 8.46 1.77 -13.06
N LYS A 60 9.62 1.16 -12.87
CA LYS A 60 10.28 0.33 -13.90
C LYS A 60 9.41 -0.87 -14.29
N ALA A 61 8.80 -1.54 -13.32
CA ALA A 61 7.90 -2.66 -13.57
C ALA A 61 6.63 -2.23 -14.32
N PHE A 62 6.05 -1.08 -13.96
CA PHE A 62 4.90 -0.48 -14.63
C PHE A 62 5.20 -0.11 -16.09
N GLU A 63 6.32 0.57 -16.34
CA GLU A 63 6.78 0.94 -17.69
C GLU A 63 7.02 -0.30 -18.56
N ALA A 64 7.61 -1.35 -17.98
CA ALA A 64 7.83 -2.63 -18.65
C ALA A 64 6.57 -3.50 -18.78
N LYS A 65 5.46 -3.12 -18.11
CA LYS A 65 4.24 -3.93 -17.95
C LYS A 65 4.52 -5.34 -17.41
N ASP A 66 5.49 -5.45 -16.52
CA ASP A 66 5.91 -6.72 -15.92
C ASP A 66 5.09 -6.99 -14.64
N LEU A 67 4.00 -7.73 -14.78
CA LEU A 67 3.12 -8.07 -13.67
C LEU A 67 3.81 -8.88 -12.56
N ALA A 68 4.81 -9.68 -12.93
CA ALA A 68 5.57 -10.48 -11.98
C ALA A 68 6.46 -9.61 -11.09
N GLN A 69 6.82 -8.40 -11.54
CA GLN A 69 7.56 -7.41 -10.76
C GLN A 69 6.65 -6.35 -10.13
N ILE A 70 5.49 -6.04 -10.71
CA ILE A 70 4.52 -5.10 -10.14
C ILE A 70 4.03 -5.56 -8.77
N THR A 71 3.59 -6.83 -8.66
CA THR A 71 3.04 -7.36 -7.41
C THR A 71 4.02 -7.27 -6.23
N PRO A 72 5.25 -7.80 -6.32
CA PRO A 72 6.20 -7.67 -5.22
C PRO A 72 6.64 -6.21 -4.96
N ALA A 73 6.65 -5.34 -5.98
CA ALA A 73 6.97 -3.93 -5.77
C ALA A 73 5.85 -3.18 -5.01
N LEU A 74 4.58 -3.53 -5.27
CA LEU A 74 3.42 -3.06 -4.48
C LEU A 74 3.49 -3.54 -3.03
N ASP A 75 3.92 -4.78 -2.79
CA ASP A 75 4.06 -5.26 -1.41
C ASP A 75 5.19 -4.52 -0.69
N LYS A 76 6.36 -4.38 -1.33
CA LYS A 76 7.52 -3.64 -0.78
C LYS A 76 7.19 -2.19 -0.43
N ILE A 77 6.46 -1.48 -1.29
CA ILE A 77 6.14 -0.07 -1.05
C ILE A 77 5.19 0.08 0.15
N ASN A 78 4.22 -0.84 0.29
CA ASN A 78 3.31 -0.89 1.43
C ASN A 78 4.06 -1.20 2.74
N GLU A 79 4.98 -2.16 2.73
CA GLU A 79 5.81 -2.49 3.89
C GLU A 79 6.73 -1.33 4.30
N ALA A 80 7.34 -0.65 3.33
CA ALA A 80 8.17 0.52 3.58
C ALA A 80 7.36 1.66 4.21
N TRP A 81 6.15 1.92 3.71
CA TRP A 81 5.25 2.92 4.30
C TRP A 81 4.77 2.55 5.70
N LYS A 82 4.49 1.27 5.96
CA LYS A 82 4.15 0.80 7.31
C LYS A 82 5.30 1.12 8.28
N ALA A 83 6.53 0.75 7.92
CA ALA A 83 7.71 1.01 8.74
C ALA A 83 8.01 2.50 8.95
N ALA A 84 7.67 3.36 7.98
CA ALA A 84 7.80 4.81 8.08
C ALA A 84 6.67 5.45 8.93
N SER A 85 5.44 4.94 8.83
CA SER A 85 4.31 5.43 9.61
C SER A 85 4.50 5.20 11.11
N GLU A 86 5.09 4.07 11.50
CA GLU A 86 5.42 3.76 12.90
C GLU A 86 6.38 4.80 13.51
N GLU A 87 7.32 5.32 12.73
CA GLU A 87 8.24 6.39 13.17
C GLU A 87 7.49 7.73 13.32
N MET A 88 6.62 8.06 12.37
CA MET A 88 5.83 9.29 12.41
C MET A 88 4.88 9.31 13.62
N TYR A 89 4.23 8.19 13.93
CA TYR A 89 3.38 8.06 15.12
C TYR A 89 4.19 8.15 16.42
N LYS A 90 5.38 7.53 16.49
CA LYS A 90 6.27 7.63 17.67
C LYS A 90 6.75 9.07 17.88
N ALA A 91 7.19 9.75 16.82
CA ALA A 91 7.61 11.14 16.88
C ALA A 91 6.48 12.08 17.37
N GLN A 92 5.23 11.80 16.97
CA GLN A 92 4.06 12.56 17.45
C GLN A 92 3.69 12.24 18.90
N ALA A 93 3.83 10.98 19.34
CA ALA A 93 3.59 10.59 20.74
C ALA A 93 4.63 11.21 21.69
N ASP A 94 5.91 11.23 21.30
CA ASP A 94 6.99 11.83 22.08
C ASP A 94 6.88 13.37 22.11
N ALA A 95 6.42 13.99 21.02
CA ALA A 95 6.11 15.42 20.99
C ALA A 95 4.89 15.79 21.88
N GLY A 96 3.95 14.86 22.06
CA GLY A 96 2.79 15.02 22.96
C GLY A 96 3.12 14.89 24.45
N ALA A 97 4.24 14.25 24.81
CA ALA A 97 4.68 14.10 26.20
C ALA A 97 5.39 15.36 26.76
N ALA A 98 5.69 16.35 25.91
CA ALA A 98 6.33 17.61 26.32
C ALA A 98 5.37 18.81 26.46
N GLY A 99 4.05 18.61 26.25
CA GLY A 99 3.04 19.67 26.34
C GLY A 99 1.80 19.20 27.07
N GLY A 100 1.75 19.44 28.38
CA GLY A 100 0.53 19.26 29.16
C GLY A 100 -0.55 20.27 28.76
N ASP A 101 -1.77 19.75 28.64
CA ASP A 101 -3.08 20.42 28.66
C ASP A 101 -3.41 21.42 27.53
N ALA A 102 -4.19 20.97 26.54
CA ALA A 102 -5.40 21.65 26.06
C ALA A 102 -6.08 20.87 24.90
N GLY A 103 -7.37 20.57 25.07
CA GLY A 103 -8.32 20.63 23.95
C GLY A 103 -8.75 19.30 23.31
N ALA A 104 -9.81 18.73 23.86
CA ALA A 104 -10.71 17.83 23.13
C ALA A 104 -11.36 18.52 21.91
N ALA A 105 -11.85 17.67 21.00
CA ALA A 105 -12.81 17.91 19.91
C ALA A 105 -12.22 18.18 18.51
N GLY A 106 -12.39 17.17 17.65
CA GLY A 106 -12.16 17.21 16.21
C GLY A 106 -12.64 15.94 15.52
N SER A 107 -13.85 15.49 15.86
CA SER A 107 -14.54 14.39 15.20
C SER A 107 -14.74 14.69 13.72
N GLN A 108 -14.32 13.79 12.83
CA GLN A 108 -15.12 13.45 11.65
C GLN A 108 -14.93 11.98 11.26
N PRO A 109 -16.02 11.22 11.10
CA PRO A 109 -16.00 9.82 10.72
C PRO A 109 -15.97 9.72 9.19
N ASN A 110 -15.15 8.81 8.66
CA ASN A 110 -15.43 8.22 7.36
C ASN A 110 -15.27 6.71 7.45
N ALA A 111 -16.23 6.09 8.14
CA ALA A 111 -16.49 4.67 8.04
C ALA A 111 -17.28 4.43 6.75
N ALA A 112 -16.56 4.16 5.67
CA ALA A 112 -17.04 3.34 4.57
C ALA A 112 -16.37 1.97 4.73
N ALA A 113 -16.88 1.20 5.71
CA ALA A 113 -16.52 -0.18 5.91
C ALA A 113 -17.49 -1.04 5.11
N ASP A 114 -17.18 -1.22 3.82
CA ASP A 114 -17.56 -2.42 3.07
C ASP A 114 -16.29 -3.28 3.02
N ALA A 115 -16.11 -4.09 4.05
CA ALA A 115 -15.14 -5.18 4.09
C ALA A 115 -15.82 -6.33 4.82
N ASP A 116 -16.69 -6.98 4.06
CA ASP A 116 -17.19 -8.31 4.31
C ASP A 116 -15.99 -9.25 4.53
N ASN A 117 -16.05 -9.95 5.66
CA ASN A 117 -15.41 -11.24 5.92
C ASN A 117 -13.86 -11.33 5.96
N VAL A 118 -13.28 -11.05 7.13
CA VAL A 118 -12.06 -11.74 7.61
C VAL A 118 -12.36 -12.31 9.00
N GLU A 119 -13.32 -13.25 9.05
CA GLU A 119 -13.38 -14.28 10.09
C GLU A 119 -12.66 -15.51 9.53
N ASP A 120 -11.43 -15.75 9.99
CA ASP A 120 -10.95 -17.09 10.37
C ASP A 120 -9.45 -17.02 10.68
N VAL A 121 -9.11 -17.09 11.95
CA VAL A 121 -8.03 -17.96 12.46
C VAL A 121 -8.23 -18.14 13.96
N ASP A 122 -9.08 -19.11 14.30
CA ASP A 122 -9.02 -19.76 15.62
C ASP A 122 -7.63 -20.40 15.77
N PHE A 123 -6.87 -19.90 16.74
CA PHE A 123 -5.58 -20.45 17.13
C PHE A 123 -5.84 -21.61 18.10
N GLU A 124 -5.96 -22.84 17.57
CA GLU A 124 -5.90 -24.03 18.42
C GLU A 124 -4.46 -24.23 18.92
N GLU A 125 -4.25 -23.84 20.18
CA GLU A 125 -3.07 -24.19 20.96
C GLU A 125 -3.15 -25.69 21.29
N VAL A 126 -2.47 -26.53 20.51
CA VAL A 126 -2.28 -27.95 20.84
C VAL A 126 -1.21 -28.06 21.91
N LYS A 127 -1.62 -28.49 23.12
CA LYS A 127 -0.72 -29.15 24.07
C LYS A 127 -1.44 -30.24 24.85
#